data_AF-A0A818KBZ3-F1
#
_entry.id   AF-A0A818KBZ3-F1
#
_cell.length_a   1.000
_cell.length_b   1.000
_cell.length_c   1.000
_cell.angle_alpha   90.00
_cell.angle_beta   90.00
_cell.angle_gamma   90.00
#
_symmetry.space_group_name_H-M   'P 1'
#
loop_
_entity.id
_entity.type
_entity.pdbx_description
1 polymer ?
#
loop_
_entity_poly.entity_id
_entity_poly.type
_entity_poly.pdbx_seq_one_letter_code
_entity_poly.pdbx_strand_id
1 'polypeptide(L)'
;CPIECQNPNVDFCSMNSKLFIPPKVWRFIPAGDPLVDIMMSRDLDSALTQRERAAVNAWLASNKSFHTMRDHPYHAVPMLGGMWGFRPSLNPTISRLIHNKIHDRNLIKRYHGINDQTFLSREVWPQANSNVIAHDSFLCKKSYGKNSEPFPTQRPSANETNCFIGCPRPCCGDGKIPFGECPKECRPKDHPEWNYC
;
A
#
# COMPACT_ATOMS: atom_id res chain seq x y z
N CYS A 1 27.59 13.52 0.34
CA CYS A 1 26.31 13.28 -0.35
C CYS A 1 26.51 12.13 -1.34
N PRO A 2 26.22 10.87 -0.96
CA PRO A 2 26.42 9.72 -1.84
C PRO A 2 25.23 9.46 -2.76
N ILE A 3 23.98 9.56 -2.27
CA ILE A 3 22.78 9.14 -3.00
C ILE A 3 22.15 10.29 -3.79
N GLU A 4 21.87 11.44 -3.15
CA GLU A 4 21.19 12.59 -3.80
C GLU A 4 22.02 13.15 -4.96
N CYS A 5 23.35 13.13 -4.82
CA CYS A 5 24.27 13.61 -5.85
C CYS A 5 24.35 12.69 -7.08
N GLN A 6 23.93 11.43 -6.96
CA GLN A 6 23.90 10.47 -8.05
C GLN A 6 22.49 10.28 -8.63
N ASN A 7 21.45 10.74 -7.92
CA ASN A 7 20.05 10.51 -8.27
C ASN A 7 19.29 11.83 -8.14
N PRO A 8 19.16 12.62 -9.22
CA PRO A 8 18.56 13.98 -9.17
C PRO A 8 17.07 13.98 -8.81
N ASN A 9 16.44 12.82 -8.84
CA ASN A 9 15.04 12.57 -8.49
C ASN A 9 14.86 12.03 -7.05
N VAL A 10 15.92 12.00 -6.25
CA VAL A 10 15.89 11.51 -4.86
C VAL A 10 16.31 12.65 -3.94
N ASP A 11 15.50 12.87 -2.92
CA ASP A 11 15.74 13.84 -1.86
C ASP A 11 15.48 13.17 -0.50
N PHE A 12 16.23 13.57 0.53
CA PHE A 12 16.06 13.07 1.90
C PHE A 12 15.48 14.16 2.79
N CYS A 13 14.22 13.98 3.20
CA CYS A 13 13.62 14.84 4.19
C CYS A 13 13.93 14.34 5.60
N SER A 14 14.78 15.07 6.33
CA SER A 14 15.05 14.77 7.75
C SER A 14 13.88 15.22 8.61
N MET A 15 13.17 14.25 9.18
CA MET A 15 12.04 14.50 10.08
C MET A 15 12.54 14.62 11.52
N ASN A 16 12.87 15.84 11.95
CA ASN A 16 13.22 16.12 13.34
C ASN A 16 12.02 15.85 14.26
N SER A 17 12.26 15.22 15.41
CA SER A 17 11.27 14.67 16.36
C SER A 17 10.33 15.68 17.05
N LYS A 18 10.26 16.92 16.58
CA LYS A 18 9.40 17.98 17.15
C LYS A 18 7.95 17.96 16.62
N LEU A 19 7.63 17.08 15.68
CA LEU A 19 6.25 16.92 15.20
C LEU A 19 5.42 16.10 16.18
N PHE A 20 4.21 16.57 16.50
CA PHE A 20 3.24 15.79 17.28
C PHE A 20 2.63 14.62 16.48
N ILE A 21 2.88 14.58 15.17
CA ILE A 21 2.47 13.51 14.26
C ILE A 21 3.33 12.27 14.57
N PRO A 22 2.75 11.08 14.77
CA PRO A 22 3.50 9.85 14.99
C PRO A 22 4.44 9.53 13.81
N PRO A 23 5.66 8.99 14.05
CA PRO A 23 6.65 8.75 12.99
C PRO A 23 6.14 7.92 11.80
N LYS A 24 5.38 6.86 12.05
CA LYS A 24 4.82 6.02 10.97
C LYS A 24 3.77 6.72 10.10
N VAL A 25 3.20 7.85 10.56
CA VAL A 25 2.22 8.66 9.81
C VAL A 25 2.91 9.76 9.00
N TRP A 26 4.18 10.10 9.28
CA TRP A 26 4.93 11.10 8.50
C TRP A 26 4.94 10.81 7.00
N ARG A 27 5.08 9.52 6.65
CA ARG A 27 5.03 9.07 5.27
C ARG A 27 3.68 9.30 4.58
N PHE A 28 2.62 9.66 5.31
CA PHE A 28 1.31 9.98 4.75
C PHE A 28 1.12 11.49 4.49
N ILE A 29 1.99 12.36 5.00
CA ILE A 29 1.91 13.82 4.82
C ILE A 29 1.78 14.21 3.34
N PRO A 30 2.54 13.62 2.39
CA PRO A 30 2.43 13.97 0.97
C PRO A 30 1.03 13.74 0.37
N ALA A 31 0.18 12.91 0.98
CA ALA A 31 -1.18 12.70 0.51
C ALA A 31 -2.08 13.94 0.69
N GLY A 32 -1.67 14.89 1.55
CA GLY A 32 -2.34 16.15 1.78
C GLY A 32 -1.65 17.37 1.15
N ASP A 33 -0.60 17.15 0.37
CA ASP A 33 0.17 18.21 -0.29
C ASP A 33 -0.43 18.50 -1.69
N PRO A 34 -0.87 19.72 -1.98
CA PRO A 34 -1.43 20.07 -3.29
C PRO A 34 -0.40 20.06 -4.44
N LEU A 35 0.90 20.04 -4.14
CA LEU A 35 1.97 19.97 -5.14
C LEU A 35 2.35 18.53 -5.51
N VAL A 36 1.77 17.53 -4.84
CA VAL A 36 2.06 16.11 -5.10
C VAL A 36 1.07 15.55 -6.11
N ASP A 37 1.59 15.11 -7.27
CA ASP A 37 0.79 14.44 -8.29
C ASP A 37 0.39 13.01 -7.86
N ILE A 38 1.37 12.26 -7.34
CA ILE A 38 1.22 10.87 -6.94
C ILE A 38 1.99 10.66 -5.64
N MET A 39 1.28 10.16 -4.63
CA MET A 39 1.84 9.69 -3.38
C MET A 39 1.83 8.17 -3.36
N MET A 40 2.94 7.55 -2.99
CA MET A 40 3.04 6.12 -2.73
C MET A 40 3.83 5.91 -1.44
N SER A 41 3.27 5.15 -0.50
CA SER A 41 3.96 4.81 0.75
C SER A 41 4.51 3.39 0.66
N ARG A 42 5.81 3.23 0.91
CA ARG A 42 6.54 1.95 0.93
C ARG A 42 7.40 1.83 2.17
N ASP A 43 7.47 0.64 2.74
CA ASP A 43 8.43 0.35 3.81
C ASP A 43 9.84 0.19 3.22
N LEU A 44 10.82 0.87 3.81
CA LEU A 44 12.20 0.88 3.30
C LEU A 44 12.88 -0.49 3.41
N ASP A 45 12.43 -1.34 4.33
CA ASP A 45 12.90 -2.70 4.51
C ASP A 45 12.27 -3.69 3.51
N SER A 46 11.34 -3.23 2.66
CA SER A 46 10.65 -4.06 1.68
C SER A 46 11.28 -3.99 0.29
N ALA A 47 11.33 -5.13 -0.41
CA ALA A 47 11.81 -5.19 -1.79
C ALA A 47 10.75 -4.72 -2.79
N LEU A 48 11.17 -3.94 -3.80
CA LEU A 48 10.34 -3.66 -4.97
C LEU A 48 10.35 -4.88 -5.89
N THR A 49 9.17 -5.39 -6.24
CA THR A 49 9.02 -6.58 -7.09
C THR A 49 8.37 -6.23 -8.43
N GLN A 50 8.58 -7.07 -9.45
CA GLN A 50 7.88 -6.88 -10.73
C GLN A 50 6.36 -7.01 -10.59
N ARG A 51 5.89 -7.83 -9.63
CA ARG A 51 4.48 -7.94 -9.25
C ARG A 51 3.92 -6.62 -8.75
N GLU A 52 4.66 -5.94 -7.87
CA GLU A 52 4.28 -4.62 -7.38
C GLU A 52 4.21 -3.60 -8.53
N ARG A 53 5.24 -3.58 -9.39
CA ARG A 53 5.27 -2.69 -10.56
C ARG A 53 4.06 -2.90 -11.46
N ALA A 54 3.68 -4.15 -11.73
CA ALA A 54 2.52 -4.46 -12.56
C ALA A 54 1.21 -3.96 -11.93
N ALA A 55 1.02 -4.14 -10.62
CA ALA A 55 -0.12 -3.61 -9.87
C ALA A 55 -0.17 -2.07 -9.88
N VAL A 56 0.98 -1.41 -9.65
CA VAL A 56 1.09 0.05 -9.72
C VAL A 56 0.75 0.55 -11.13
N ASN A 57 1.25 -0.10 -12.18
CA ASN A 57 0.94 0.28 -13.56
C ASN A 57 -0.55 0.13 -13.87
N ALA A 58 -1.19 -0.96 -13.43
CA ALA A 58 -2.64 -1.15 -13.57
C ALA A 58 -3.42 -0.02 -12.90
N TRP A 59 -3.03 0.38 -11.69
CA TRP A 59 -3.63 1.53 -11.02
C TRP A 59 -3.38 2.85 -11.76
N LEU A 60 -2.15 3.14 -12.18
CA LEU A 60 -1.82 4.40 -12.86
C LEU A 60 -2.54 4.54 -14.21
N ALA A 61 -2.77 3.43 -14.92
CA ALA A 61 -3.55 3.38 -16.14
C ALA A 61 -5.07 3.58 -15.92
N SER A 62 -5.55 3.44 -14.69
CA SER A 62 -6.95 3.69 -14.33
C SER A 62 -7.24 5.18 -14.06
N ASN A 63 -8.51 5.51 -13.82
CA ASN A 63 -8.94 6.81 -13.30
C ASN A 63 -9.18 6.85 -11.78
N LYS A 64 -8.78 5.81 -11.03
CA LYS A 64 -9.02 5.70 -9.59
C LYS A 64 -8.03 6.51 -8.74
N SER A 65 -8.51 7.29 -7.79
CA SER A 65 -7.61 8.12 -6.98
C SER A 65 -6.75 7.32 -6.01
N PHE A 66 -7.19 6.15 -5.56
CA PHE A 66 -6.49 5.33 -4.56
C PHE A 66 -5.98 4.00 -5.10
N HIS A 67 -4.95 3.47 -4.45
CA HIS A 67 -4.43 2.12 -4.64
C HIS A 67 -4.11 1.46 -3.29
N THR A 68 -4.43 0.18 -3.16
CA THR A 68 -4.02 -0.67 -2.02
C THR A 68 -3.70 -2.08 -2.50
N MET A 69 -2.71 -2.73 -1.89
CA MET A 69 -2.26 -4.07 -2.26
C MET A 69 -2.20 -4.99 -1.03
N ARG A 70 -2.84 -6.17 -1.12
CA ARG A 70 -2.87 -7.21 -0.07
C ARG A 70 -2.43 -8.56 -0.64
N ASP A 71 -1.12 -8.72 -0.75
CA ASP A 71 -0.50 -9.89 -1.40
C ASP A 71 -0.17 -11.06 -0.44
N HIS A 72 -0.68 -11.04 0.80
CA HIS A 72 -0.32 -12.00 1.85
C HIS A 72 -1.51 -12.26 2.80
N PRO A 73 -1.73 -13.48 3.36
CA PRO A 73 -2.85 -13.75 4.27
C PRO A 73 -2.92 -12.84 5.50
N TYR A 74 -1.75 -12.42 6.02
CA TYR A 74 -1.63 -11.47 7.14
C TYR A 74 -1.75 -9.99 6.77
N HIS A 75 -1.98 -9.64 5.50
CA HIS A 75 -2.33 -8.28 5.10
C HIS A 75 -3.80 -7.94 5.45
N ALA A 76 -4.23 -8.32 6.65
CA ALA A 76 -5.62 -8.39 7.09
C ALA A 76 -6.25 -7.04 7.46
N VAL A 77 -5.90 -5.98 6.75
CA VAL A 77 -6.41 -4.61 6.89
C VAL A 77 -6.79 -4.06 5.51
N PRO A 78 -7.73 -3.09 5.42
CA PRO A 78 -8.12 -2.51 4.13
C PRO A 78 -6.97 -1.81 3.40
N MET A 79 -6.07 -1.16 4.15
CA MET A 79 -4.93 -0.42 3.62
C MET A 79 -3.72 -0.63 4.52
N LEU A 80 -2.63 -1.15 3.94
CA LEU A 80 -1.36 -1.28 4.65
C LEU A 80 -0.55 0.00 4.55
N GLY A 81 0.17 0.32 5.63
CA GLY A 81 0.94 1.55 5.72
C GLY A 81 2.03 1.64 4.65
N GLY A 82 2.64 0.51 4.28
CA GLY A 82 3.67 0.42 3.24
C GLY A 82 3.17 -0.04 1.87
N MET A 83 1.85 -0.17 1.63
CA MET A 83 1.35 -0.74 0.36
C MET A 83 0.10 -0.01 -0.15
N TRP A 84 0.13 1.32 -0.09
CA TRP A 84 -0.94 2.14 -0.64
C TRP A 84 -0.40 3.32 -1.47
N GLY A 85 -1.27 3.91 -2.27
CA GLY A 85 -1.00 5.11 -3.03
C GLY A 85 -2.23 5.97 -3.23
N PHE A 86 -2.01 7.24 -3.53
CA PHE A 86 -3.05 8.24 -3.74
C PHE A 86 -2.62 9.25 -4.80
N ARG A 87 -3.58 9.75 -5.59
CA ARG A 87 -3.39 10.85 -6.54
C ARG A 87 -4.14 12.09 -6.05
N PRO A 88 -3.48 12.99 -5.27
CA PRO A 88 -4.12 14.18 -4.70
C PRO A 88 -4.82 15.05 -5.75
N SER A 89 -4.21 15.19 -6.93
CA SER A 89 -4.75 15.99 -8.04
C SER A 89 -6.10 15.50 -8.56
N LEU A 90 -6.39 14.20 -8.47
CA LEU A 90 -7.69 13.63 -8.87
C LEU A 90 -8.78 13.86 -7.82
N ASN A 91 -8.42 14.16 -6.56
CA ASN A 91 -9.40 14.40 -5.51
C ASN A 91 -8.90 15.41 -4.46
N PRO A 92 -8.84 16.72 -4.81
CA PRO A 92 -8.33 17.76 -3.92
C PRO A 92 -9.11 17.88 -2.60
N THR A 93 -10.42 17.61 -2.64
CA THR A 93 -11.27 17.60 -1.44
C THR A 93 -10.83 16.53 -0.44
N ILE A 94 -10.58 15.31 -0.91
CA ILE A 94 -10.09 14.23 -0.05
C ILE A 94 -8.64 14.49 0.38
N SER A 95 -7.78 15.04 -0.48
CA SER A 95 -6.42 15.46 -0.12
C SER A 95 -6.43 16.42 1.08
N ARG A 96 -7.24 17.49 1.01
CA ARG A 96 -7.42 18.44 2.12
C ARG A 96 -7.99 17.79 3.37
N LEU A 97 -8.90 16.83 3.23
CA LEU A 97 -9.42 16.07 4.36
C LEU A 97 -8.33 15.24 5.04
N ILE A 98 -7.49 14.54 4.28
CA ILE A 98 -6.35 13.77 4.81
C ILE A 98 -5.37 14.71 5.51
N HIS A 99 -5.03 15.85 4.89
CA HIS A 99 -4.20 16.89 5.49
C HIS A 99 -4.76 17.30 6.87
N ASN A 100 -6.03 17.74 6.92
CA ASN A 100 -6.67 18.18 8.15
C ASN A 100 -6.64 17.09 9.24
N LYS A 101 -6.84 15.82 8.88
CA LYS A 101 -6.81 14.71 9.83
C LYS A 101 -5.41 14.42 10.37
N ILE A 102 -4.38 14.51 9.54
CA ILE A 102 -2.98 14.33 9.96
C ILE A 102 -2.56 15.46 10.90
N HIS A 103 -2.99 16.69 10.61
CA HIS A 103 -2.65 17.90 11.37
C HIS A 103 -3.59 18.16 12.57
N ASP A 104 -4.66 17.39 12.75
CA ASP A 104 -5.46 17.42 13.97
C ASP A 104 -4.73 16.69 15.10
N ARG A 105 -4.22 17.49 16.05
CA ARG A 105 -3.45 17.00 17.20
C ARG A 105 -4.27 16.09 18.11
N ASN A 106 -5.57 16.32 18.27
CA ASN A 106 -6.41 15.49 19.14
C ASN A 106 -6.71 14.15 18.48
N LEU A 107 -6.95 14.17 17.17
CA LEU A 107 -7.16 12.99 16.35
C LEU A 107 -5.90 12.12 16.28
N ILE A 108 -4.77 12.70 15.88
CA ILE A 108 -3.57 11.94 15.54
C ILE A 108 -2.92 11.28 16.78
N LYS A 109 -3.05 11.91 17.96
CA LYS A 109 -2.60 11.34 19.23
C LYS A 109 -3.26 9.99 19.56
N ARG A 110 -4.41 9.68 18.97
CA ARG A 110 -5.08 8.38 19.16
C ARG A 110 -4.33 7.22 18.47
N TYR A 111 -3.38 7.53 17.57
CA TYR A 111 -2.73 6.56 16.68
C TYR A 111 -1.22 6.36 16.97
N HIS A 112 -0.77 6.59 18.21
CA HIS A 112 0.64 6.43 18.61
C HIS A 112 1.27 5.05 18.30
N GLY A 113 2.56 5.03 17.94
CA GLY A 113 3.49 3.88 17.98
C GLY A 113 3.34 2.80 16.89
N ILE A 114 2.13 2.30 16.62
CA ILE A 114 1.91 1.11 15.75
C ILE A 114 0.59 1.23 14.94
N ASN A 115 -0.09 2.37 15.00
CA ASN A 115 -1.48 2.49 14.56
C ASN A 115 -1.67 3.31 13.27
N ASP A 116 -0.64 3.39 12.42
CA ASP A 116 -0.74 4.03 11.11
C ASP A 116 -1.73 3.28 10.20
N GLN A 117 -1.74 1.95 10.22
CA GLN A 117 -2.75 1.16 9.48
C GLN A 117 -4.16 1.34 10.08
N THR A 118 -4.26 1.53 11.40
CA THR A 118 -5.53 1.84 12.07
C THR A 118 -6.02 3.24 11.67
N PHE A 119 -5.12 4.22 11.55
CA PHE A 119 -5.42 5.54 10.98
C PHE A 119 -5.93 5.39 9.56
N LEU A 120 -5.22 4.69 8.67
CA LEU A 120 -5.68 4.47 7.30
C LEU A 120 -7.07 3.81 7.29
N SER A 121 -7.28 2.76 8.08
CA SER A 121 -8.54 2.02 8.13
C SER A 121 -9.73 2.86 8.61
N ARG A 122 -9.53 3.75 9.59
CA ARG A 122 -10.61 4.55 10.18
C ARG A 122 -10.82 5.88 9.50
N GLU A 123 -9.75 6.48 9.00
CA GLU A 123 -9.72 7.88 8.59
C GLU A 123 -9.63 8.06 7.07
N VAL A 124 -9.00 7.12 6.35
CA VAL A 124 -8.74 7.22 4.90
C VAL A 124 -9.61 6.25 4.12
N TRP A 125 -9.68 4.97 4.52
CA TRP A 125 -10.43 3.93 3.82
C TRP A 125 -11.91 4.26 3.58
N PRO A 126 -12.66 4.90 4.51
CA PRO A 126 -14.04 5.32 4.25
C PRO A 126 -14.18 6.30 3.06
N GLN A 127 -13.12 7.04 2.74
CA GLN A 127 -13.07 7.96 1.59
C GLN A 127 -12.54 7.27 0.32
N ALA A 128 -11.74 6.21 0.48
CA ALA A 128 -11.08 5.51 -0.61
C ALA A 128 -11.91 4.38 -1.24
N ASN A 129 -12.76 3.70 -0.45
CA ASN A 129 -13.33 2.40 -0.83
C ASN A 129 -14.21 2.37 -2.09
N SER A 130 -14.71 3.53 -2.54
CA SER A 130 -15.51 3.68 -3.75
C SER A 130 -14.67 4.10 -4.98
N ASN A 131 -13.43 4.53 -4.76
CA ASN A 131 -12.55 5.12 -5.77
C ASN A 131 -11.11 4.59 -5.64
N VAL A 132 -10.98 3.26 -5.63
CA VAL A 132 -9.71 2.55 -5.41
C VAL A 132 -9.54 1.42 -6.43
N ILE A 133 -8.31 1.19 -6.88
CA ILE A 133 -7.89 -0.13 -7.38
C ILE A 133 -7.30 -0.88 -6.19
N ALA A 134 -7.86 -2.04 -5.87
CA ALA A 134 -7.52 -2.74 -4.64
C ALA A 134 -7.08 -4.17 -5.00
N HIS A 135 -5.78 -4.42 -5.13
CA HIS A 135 -5.30 -5.77 -5.45
C HIS A 135 -5.28 -6.65 -4.19
N ASP A 136 -5.70 -7.90 -4.31
CA ASP A 136 -5.83 -8.83 -3.19
C ASP A 136 -5.67 -10.29 -3.62
N SER A 137 -4.81 -11.02 -2.92
CA SER A 137 -4.53 -12.43 -3.21
C SER A 137 -5.35 -13.40 -2.35
N PHE A 138 -5.71 -13.02 -1.13
CA PHE A 138 -6.22 -13.96 -0.12
C PHE A 138 -7.50 -13.49 0.58
N LEU A 139 -7.73 -12.19 0.62
CA LEU A 139 -8.70 -11.53 1.48
C LEU A 139 -9.87 -10.92 0.71
N CYS A 140 -10.03 -11.25 -0.57
CA CYS A 140 -11.12 -10.75 -1.43
C CYS A 140 -12.53 -11.05 -0.88
N LYS A 141 -12.69 -12.02 0.01
CA LYS A 141 -13.98 -12.31 0.67
C LYS A 141 -14.24 -11.47 1.93
N LYS A 142 -13.24 -10.75 2.45
CA LYS A 142 -13.42 -9.85 3.60
C LYS A 142 -14.29 -8.67 3.18
N SER A 143 -14.92 -8.00 4.15
CA SER A 143 -15.79 -6.85 3.89
C SER A 143 -15.09 -5.73 3.10
N TYR A 144 -13.82 -5.47 3.40
CA TYR A 144 -12.97 -4.52 2.66
C TYR A 144 -12.34 -5.09 1.38
N GLY A 145 -12.43 -6.41 1.17
CA GLY A 145 -11.87 -7.12 0.03
C GLY A 145 -12.88 -7.42 -1.07
N LYS A 146 -14.18 -7.23 -0.81
CA LYS A 146 -15.27 -7.65 -1.72
C LYS A 146 -15.18 -7.08 -3.13
N ASN A 147 -14.63 -5.87 -3.25
CA ASN A 147 -14.45 -5.17 -4.53
C ASN A 147 -12.98 -5.16 -4.98
N SER A 148 -12.15 -6.04 -4.38
CA SER A 148 -10.77 -6.19 -4.80
C SER A 148 -10.68 -6.86 -6.16
N GLU A 149 -9.62 -6.53 -6.87
CA GLU A 149 -9.20 -7.21 -8.08
C GLU A 149 -8.05 -8.16 -7.75
N PRO A 150 -7.89 -9.26 -8.49
CA PRO A 150 -6.69 -10.07 -8.40
C PRO A 150 -5.47 -9.27 -8.85
N PHE A 151 -4.28 -9.72 -8.48
CA PHE A 151 -3.06 -9.13 -9.02
C PHE A 151 -2.91 -9.44 -10.53
N PRO A 152 -2.31 -8.52 -11.30
CA PRO A 152 -2.22 -8.64 -12.77
C PRO A 152 -1.13 -9.61 -13.25
N THR A 153 -0.44 -10.30 -12.35
CA THR A 153 0.57 -11.30 -12.67
C THR A 153 0.40 -12.53 -11.80
N GLN A 154 0.99 -13.65 -12.19
CA GLN A 154 1.15 -14.80 -11.30
C GLN A 154 2.29 -14.55 -10.31
N ARG A 155 2.23 -15.15 -9.12
CA ARG A 155 3.38 -15.16 -8.22
C ARG A 155 4.52 -15.96 -8.91
N PRO A 156 5.76 -15.44 -8.96
CA PRO A 156 6.84 -16.05 -9.75
C PRO A 156 7.19 -17.49 -9.34
N SER A 157 7.00 -17.85 -8.07
CA SER A 157 7.33 -19.17 -7.55
C SER A 157 6.31 -19.63 -6.52
N ALA A 158 5.79 -20.86 -6.72
CA ALA A 158 4.94 -21.57 -5.77
C ALA A 158 5.68 -21.96 -4.47
N ASN A 159 7.00 -22.13 -4.57
CA ASN A 159 7.86 -22.60 -3.48
C ASN A 159 8.47 -21.46 -2.67
N GLU A 160 8.38 -20.21 -3.15
CA GLU A 160 8.92 -19.06 -2.43
C GLU A 160 7.88 -18.48 -1.49
N THR A 161 7.92 -19.01 -0.27
CA THR A 161 7.00 -18.68 0.81
C THR A 161 7.23 -17.31 1.41
N ASN A 162 8.08 -16.46 0.84
CA ASN A 162 8.38 -15.11 1.31
C ASN A 162 8.38 -14.10 0.15
N CYS A 163 7.87 -14.49 -1.03
CA CYS A 163 7.91 -13.64 -2.21
C CYS A 163 6.59 -12.91 -2.41
N PHE A 164 6.27 -11.95 -1.53
CA PHE A 164 5.04 -11.16 -1.58
C PHE A 164 5.32 -9.65 -1.53
N ILE A 165 4.40 -8.81 -2.01
CA ILE A 165 4.56 -7.35 -1.97
C ILE A 165 4.58 -6.87 -0.52
N GLY A 166 5.66 -6.20 -0.09
CA GLY A 166 5.86 -5.81 1.32
C GLY A 166 6.63 -6.84 2.14
N CYS A 167 7.24 -7.85 1.49
CA CYS A 167 8.19 -8.76 2.11
C CYS A 167 9.43 -8.01 2.64
N PRO A 168 9.88 -8.27 3.88
CA PRO A 168 11.15 -7.74 4.37
C PRO A 168 12.32 -8.33 3.59
N ARG A 169 13.41 -7.57 3.44
CA ARG A 169 14.65 -8.06 2.81
C ARG A 169 15.40 -9.04 3.73
N PRO A 170 15.96 -10.15 3.21
CA PRO A 170 15.90 -10.59 1.81
C PRO A 170 14.51 -11.17 1.46
N CYS A 171 13.92 -10.63 0.39
CA CYS A 171 12.64 -11.09 -0.12
C CYS A 171 12.82 -12.28 -1.06
N CYS A 172 11.80 -13.13 -1.20
CA CYS A 172 11.82 -14.27 -2.12
C CYS A 172 12.96 -15.28 -1.81
N GLY A 173 13.27 -15.49 -0.53
CA GLY A 173 14.22 -16.52 -0.09
C GLY A 173 13.58 -17.89 0.12
N ASP A 174 14.42 -18.91 0.34
CA ASP A 174 14.01 -20.28 0.63
C ASP A 174 13.14 -20.31 1.90
N GLY A 175 11.85 -20.51 1.67
CA GLY A 175 10.84 -20.52 2.70
C GLY A 175 10.67 -21.90 3.33
N LYS A 176 10.26 -21.96 4.61
CA LYS A 176 9.97 -23.23 5.28
C LYS A 176 8.56 -23.76 5.01
N ILE A 177 7.56 -22.90 4.77
CA ILE A 177 6.15 -23.29 4.56
C ILE A 177 5.41 -22.25 3.68
N PRO A 178 4.88 -22.62 2.49
CA PRO A 178 4.12 -21.71 1.62
C PRO A 178 2.85 -21.19 2.30
N PHE A 179 2.45 -19.96 1.97
CA PHE A 179 1.19 -19.35 2.47
C PHE A 179 -0.08 -20.10 2.02
N GLY A 180 0.07 -21.14 1.19
CA GLY A 180 -1.01 -21.91 0.57
C GLY A 180 -1.40 -21.38 -0.80
N GLU A 181 -2.30 -22.09 -1.46
CA GLU A 181 -2.93 -21.58 -2.68
C GLU A 181 -3.84 -20.39 -2.38
N CYS A 182 -3.92 -19.46 -3.32
CA CYS A 182 -4.93 -18.44 -3.30
C CYS A 182 -6.34 -19.03 -3.34
N PRO A 183 -7.31 -18.46 -2.61
CA PRO A 183 -8.72 -18.80 -2.76
C PRO A 183 -9.15 -18.64 -4.23
N LYS A 184 -9.90 -19.60 -4.76
CA LYS A 184 -10.34 -19.59 -6.17
C LYS A 184 -11.05 -18.29 -6.57
N GLU A 185 -11.77 -17.68 -5.63
CA GLU A 185 -12.51 -16.45 -5.83
C GLU A 185 -11.61 -15.20 -5.89
N CYS A 186 -10.38 -15.28 -5.39
CA CYS A 186 -9.40 -14.19 -5.44
C CYS A 186 -8.44 -14.33 -6.63
N ARG A 187 -8.62 -15.35 -7.49
CA ARG A 187 -7.80 -15.55 -8.69
C ARG A 187 -8.36 -14.75 -9.88
N PRO A 188 -7.54 -14.37 -10.86
CA PRO A 188 -8.02 -13.82 -12.12
C PRO A 188 -9.02 -14.76 -12.80
N LYS A 189 -10.08 -14.19 -13.37
CA LYS A 189 -11.14 -14.96 -14.05
C LYS A 189 -10.64 -15.57 -15.36
N ASP A 190 -9.72 -14.87 -16.01
CA ASP A 190 -8.99 -15.25 -17.21
C ASP A 190 -7.81 -16.19 -16.92
N HIS A 191 -7.38 -16.28 -15.66
CA HIS A 191 -6.29 -17.16 -15.21
C HIS A 191 -6.64 -17.95 -13.93
N PRO A 192 -7.68 -18.80 -13.93
CA PRO A 192 -8.07 -19.58 -12.76
C PRO A 192 -7.02 -20.61 -12.32
N GLU A 193 -6.11 -20.98 -13.22
CA GLU A 193 -4.98 -21.88 -13.01
C GLU A 193 -3.84 -21.26 -12.19
N TRP A 194 -3.85 -19.94 -11.96
CA TRP A 194 -2.88 -19.28 -11.08
C TRP A 194 -3.19 -19.61 -9.63
N ASN A 195 -2.81 -20.82 -9.22
CA ASN A 195 -2.98 -21.31 -7.85
C ASN A 195 -2.23 -20.43 -6.83
N TYR A 196 -1.17 -19.76 -7.28
CA TYR A 196 -0.40 -18.79 -6.52
C TYR A 196 -0.55 -17.42 -7.18
N CYS A 197 -1.56 -16.71 -6.71
CA CYS A 197 -1.57 -15.27 -6.69
C CYS A 197 -0.93 -14.80 -5.36
#